data_AF-A0A1J3FXW3-F1
#
_entry.id   AF-A0A1J3FXW3-F1
#
_cell.length_a   1.000
_cell.length_b   1.000
_cell.length_c   1.000
_cell.angle_alpha   90.00
_cell.angle_beta   90.00
_cell.angle_gamma   90.00
#
_symmetry.space_group_name_H-M   'P 1'
#
loop_
_entity.id
_entity.type
_entity.pdbx_description
1 polymer ?
#
loop_
_entity_poly.entity_id
_entity_poly.type
_entity_poly.pdbx_seq_one_letter_code
_entity_poly.pdbx_strand_id
1 'polypeptide(L)'
;YDDGTKSRGQILKDTFRINYHKDHLQQLHKAIIDDGCDVRGYYMWSLLDNFEWEHGYSTRFGLYYVDRENDLKRYPKDSVYWFKQFLNGPVVKSEEVWNASSREEDSEGFETSVDSIVYLMMNKSRVVGEEEKEKDLCPFENLNDQLGFLFGPQNSLRF
;
A
#
# COMPACT_ATOMS: atom_id res chain seq x y z
N TYR A 1 1.95 10.68 -14.08
CA TYR A 1 1.46 11.99 -13.59
C TYR A 1 0.50 12.62 -14.61
N ASP A 2 -0.54 13.33 -14.17
CA ASP A 2 -1.52 14.06 -15.00
C ASP A 2 -1.52 15.54 -14.61
N ASP A 3 -1.18 16.39 -15.57
CA ASP A 3 -1.03 17.85 -15.42
C ASP A 3 -2.24 18.62 -15.97
N GLY A 4 -3.30 17.91 -16.36
CA GLY A 4 -4.51 18.52 -16.91
C GLY A 4 -4.53 18.66 -18.43
N THR A 5 -3.45 18.34 -19.14
CA THR A 5 -3.34 18.52 -20.60
C THR A 5 -3.80 17.30 -21.41
N LYS A 6 -4.04 16.17 -20.75
CA LYS A 6 -4.34 14.90 -21.42
C LYS A 6 -5.76 14.87 -22.00
N SER A 7 -5.90 14.24 -23.17
CA SER A 7 -7.21 13.91 -23.72
C SER A 7 -7.92 12.84 -22.88
N ARG A 8 -9.26 12.79 -22.95
CA ARG A 8 -10.06 11.75 -22.26
C ARG A 8 -9.57 10.34 -22.57
N GLY A 9 -9.26 10.04 -23.83
CA GLY A 9 -8.75 8.72 -24.22
C GLY A 9 -7.42 8.34 -23.55
N GLN A 10 -6.55 9.33 -23.30
CA GLN A 10 -5.31 9.11 -22.55
C GLN A 10 -5.54 9.04 -21.04
N ILE A 11 -6.49 9.81 -20.51
CA ILE A 11 -6.85 9.78 -19.07
C ILE A 11 -7.41 8.41 -18.68
N LEU A 12 -8.22 7.80 -19.54
CA LEU A 12 -8.79 6.47 -19.29
C LEU A 12 -7.73 5.36 -19.28
N LYS A 13 -6.60 5.56 -19.96
CA LYS A 13 -5.47 4.62 -20.03
C LYS A 13 -4.43 4.93 -18.96
N ASP A 14 -4.76 4.64 -17.71
CA ASP A 14 -3.99 5.02 -16.53
C ASP A 14 -3.12 3.89 -15.96
N THR A 15 -2.38 3.18 -16.82
CA THR A 15 -1.51 2.06 -16.42
C THR A 15 -0.51 2.42 -15.31
N PHE A 16 -0.05 3.67 -15.27
CA PHE A 16 0.81 4.16 -14.18
C PHE A 16 0.16 4.02 -12.78
N ARG A 17 -1.17 4.17 -12.70
CA ARG A 17 -1.92 4.02 -11.44
C ARG A 17 -2.00 2.55 -11.03
N ILE A 18 -2.19 1.65 -12.00
CA ILE A 18 -2.14 0.20 -11.75
C ILE A 18 -0.78 -0.17 -11.14
N ASN A 19 0.31 0.27 -11.76
CA ASN A 19 1.66 -0.01 -11.28
C ASN A 19 1.90 0.55 -9.88
N TYR A 20 1.46 1.79 -9.62
CA TYR A 20 1.56 2.39 -8.29
C TYR A 20 0.85 1.55 -7.20
N HIS A 21 -0.37 1.08 -7.47
CA HIS A 21 -1.09 0.25 -6.48
C HIS A 21 -0.47 -1.11 -6.30
N LYS A 22 0.00 -1.73 -7.38
CA LYS A 22 0.75 -2.97 -7.35
C LYS A 22 1.99 -2.83 -6.45
N ASP A 23 2.85 -1.85 -6.72
CA ASP A 23 4.06 -1.59 -5.94
C ASP A 23 3.73 -1.30 -4.47
N HIS A 24 2.69 -0.50 -4.20
CA HIS A 24 2.29 -0.15 -2.85
C HIS A 24 1.77 -1.36 -2.05
N LEU A 25 0.95 -2.21 -2.67
CA LEU A 25 0.45 -3.44 -2.04
C LEU A 25 1.61 -4.40 -1.73
N GLN A 26 2.63 -4.48 -2.58
CA GLN A 26 3.82 -5.28 -2.26
C GLN A 26 4.56 -4.77 -1.03
N GLN A 27 4.74 -3.46 -0.90
CA GLN A 27 5.39 -2.91 0.29
C GLN A 27 4.54 -3.14 1.55
N LEU A 28 3.21 -3.07 1.44
CA LEU A 28 2.31 -3.45 2.53
C LEU A 28 2.45 -4.94 2.87
N HIS A 29 2.57 -5.82 1.87
CA HIS A 29 2.80 -7.24 2.10
C HIS A 29 4.12 -7.47 2.87
N LYS A 30 5.22 -6.84 2.44
CA LYS A 30 6.51 -6.89 3.14
C LYS A 30 6.40 -6.37 4.57
N ALA A 31 5.74 -5.23 4.78
CA ALA A 31 5.51 -4.71 6.13
C ALA A 31 4.73 -5.69 7.02
N ILE A 32 3.77 -6.45 6.48
CA ILE A 32 3.01 -7.44 7.24
C ILE A 32 3.84 -8.68 7.58
N ILE A 33 4.63 -9.18 6.62
CA ILE A 33 5.36 -10.46 6.72
C ILE A 33 6.73 -10.28 7.38
N ASP A 34 7.53 -9.33 6.90
CA ASP A 34 8.92 -9.15 7.32
C ASP A 34 8.98 -8.32 8.62
N ASP A 35 8.17 -7.27 8.72
CA ASP A 35 8.17 -6.34 9.86
C ASP A 35 7.06 -6.62 10.88
N GLY A 36 6.17 -7.58 10.60
CA GLY A 36 5.12 -8.00 11.50
C GLY A 36 3.96 -7.01 11.68
N CYS A 37 3.86 -5.95 10.88
CA CYS A 37 2.86 -4.88 11.03
C CYS A 37 1.41 -5.42 11.02
N ASP A 38 0.53 -4.81 11.82
CA ASP A 38 -0.92 -5.08 11.84
C ASP A 38 -1.65 -4.17 10.84
N VAL A 39 -1.64 -4.57 9.57
CA VAL A 39 -2.36 -3.88 8.49
C VAL A 39 -3.70 -4.56 8.27
N ARG A 40 -4.80 -3.82 8.49
CA ARG A 40 -6.16 -4.37 8.44
C ARG A 40 -6.97 -4.01 7.19
N GLY A 41 -6.39 -3.20 6.30
CA GLY A 41 -7.07 -2.78 5.10
C GLY A 41 -6.28 -1.77 4.28
N TYR A 42 -6.71 -1.61 3.04
CA TYR A 42 -6.15 -0.68 2.08
C TYR A 42 -7.24 0.20 1.48
N TYR A 43 -7.13 1.51 1.70
CA TYR A 43 -8.06 2.49 1.15
C TYR A 43 -7.38 3.25 0.03
N MET A 44 -7.79 2.93 -1.20
CA MET A 44 -7.29 3.59 -2.38
C MET A 44 -7.94 4.97 -2.54
N TRP A 45 -7.11 6.01 -2.59
CA TRP A 45 -7.53 7.36 -2.95
C TRP A 45 -7.43 7.55 -4.47
N SER A 46 -8.51 7.81 -5.19
CA SER A 46 -9.91 7.93 -4.74
C SER A 46 -10.85 7.23 -5.71
N LEU A 47 -12.13 7.12 -5.36
CA LEU A 47 -13.09 6.48 -6.26
C LEU A 47 -13.32 7.32 -7.53
N LEU A 48 -13.51 8.63 -7.37
CA LEU A 48 -13.86 9.56 -8.44
C LEU A 48 -12.84 10.68 -8.54
N ASP A 49 -12.58 11.14 -9.77
CA ASP A 49 -11.90 12.41 -9.97
C ASP A 49 -12.68 13.53 -9.26
N ASN A 50 -11.98 14.26 -8.39
CA ASN A 50 -12.56 15.27 -7.51
C ASN A 50 -11.70 16.55 -7.53
N PHE A 51 -11.94 17.47 -6.59
CA PHE A 51 -11.19 18.71 -6.47
C PHE A 51 -9.93 18.48 -5.61
N GLU A 52 -8.76 18.56 -6.24
CA GLU A 52 -7.46 18.27 -5.65
C GLU A 52 -6.75 19.55 -5.19
N TRP A 53 -7.38 20.26 -4.25
CA TRP A 53 -6.79 21.40 -3.51
C TRP A 53 -6.11 22.45 -4.40
N GLU A 54 -4.81 22.68 -4.24
CA GLU A 54 -4.01 23.65 -5.02
C GLU A 54 -3.99 23.35 -6.53
N HIS A 55 -4.23 22.10 -6.92
CA HIS A 55 -4.28 21.68 -8.32
C HIS A 55 -5.70 21.79 -8.90
N GLY A 56 -6.70 22.09 -8.07
CA GLY A 56 -8.10 22.17 -8.48
C GLY A 56 -8.52 20.90 -9.22
N TYR A 57 -8.89 21.02 -10.49
CA TYR A 57 -9.34 19.87 -11.28
C TYR A 57 -8.42 19.51 -12.46
N SER A 58 -7.19 20.05 -12.50
CA SER A 58 -6.22 19.66 -13.52
C SER A 58 -5.67 18.26 -13.24
N THR A 59 -5.40 17.96 -11.96
CA THR A 59 -4.95 16.65 -11.50
C THR A 59 -6.13 15.73 -11.18
N ARG A 60 -5.94 14.43 -11.45
CA ARG A 60 -6.99 13.41 -11.40
C ARG A 60 -6.48 12.15 -10.71
N PHE A 61 -6.90 11.92 -9.46
CA PHE A 61 -6.50 10.73 -8.70
C PHE A 61 -7.49 9.58 -8.80
N GLY A 62 -8.74 9.84 -9.17
CA GLY A 62 -9.82 8.88 -9.08
C GLY A 62 -9.67 7.70 -10.03
N LEU A 63 -10.27 6.57 -9.67
CA LEU A 63 -10.44 5.44 -10.59
C LEU A 63 -11.42 5.74 -11.73
N TYR A 64 -12.42 6.57 -11.48
CA TYR A 64 -13.36 7.00 -12.51
C TYR A 64 -13.04 8.41 -12.95
N TYR A 65 -12.95 8.59 -14.27
CA TYR A 65 -12.96 9.91 -14.88
C TYR A 65 -14.34 10.53 -14.77
N VAL A 66 -14.41 11.77 -14.26
CA VAL A 66 -15.65 12.56 -14.17
C VAL A 66 -15.65 13.61 -15.27
N ASP A 67 -16.59 13.47 -16.20
CA ASP A 67 -16.79 14.41 -17.30
C ASP A 67 -17.63 15.60 -16.84
N ARG A 68 -16.94 16.69 -16.50
CA ARG A 68 -17.58 17.90 -15.96
C ARG A 68 -18.34 18.73 -17.01
N GLU A 69 -18.09 18.48 -18.29
CA GLU A 69 -18.78 19.15 -19.39
C GLU A 69 -20.02 18.37 -19.86
N ASN A 70 -20.13 17.10 -19.45
CA ASN A 70 -21.19 16.18 -19.86
C ASN A 70 -21.93 15.60 -18.63
N ASP A 71 -22.63 16.47 -17.91
CA ASP A 71 -23.51 16.11 -16.78
C ASP A 71 -22.83 15.23 -15.71
N LEU A 72 -21.55 15.50 -15.42
CA LEU A 72 -20.74 14.74 -14.47
C LEU A 72 -20.69 13.23 -14.78
N LYS A 73 -20.81 12.82 -16.06
CA LYS A 73 -20.80 11.41 -16.42
C LYS A 73 -19.49 10.73 -16.02
N ARG A 74 -19.58 9.53 -15.46
CA ARG A 74 -18.43 8.77 -14.95
C ARG A 74 -18.00 7.71 -15.96
N TYR A 75 -16.69 7.63 -16.19
CA TYR A 75 -16.09 6.66 -17.09
C TYR A 75 -15.01 5.87 -16.35
N PRO A 76 -15.07 4.52 -16.35
CA PRO A 76 -14.05 3.72 -15.70
C PRO A 76 -12.72 3.86 -16.43
N LYS A 77 -11.63 4.09 -15.68
CA LYS A 77 -10.26 4.00 -16.20
C LYS A 77 -9.79 2.54 -16.17
N ASP A 78 -8.67 2.22 -16.81
CA ASP A 78 -8.08 0.88 -16.82
C ASP A 78 -7.85 0.33 -15.40
N SER A 79 -7.46 1.20 -14.47
CA SER A 79 -7.30 0.87 -13.05
C SER A 79 -8.56 0.33 -12.37
N VAL A 80 -9.78 0.72 -12.79
CA VAL A 80 -11.03 0.14 -12.28
C VAL A 80 -11.11 -1.35 -12.61
N TYR A 81 -10.78 -1.70 -13.85
CA TYR A 81 -10.85 -3.08 -14.31
C TYR A 81 -9.81 -3.94 -13.60
N TRP A 82 -8.61 -3.40 -13.41
CA TRP A 82 -7.57 -4.06 -12.63
C TRP A 82 -8.00 -4.26 -11.16
N PHE A 83 -8.46 -3.22 -10.46
CA PHE A 83 -8.93 -3.35 -9.08
C PHE A 83 -10.07 -4.36 -8.95
N LYS A 84 -11.00 -4.36 -9.92
CA LYS A 84 -12.08 -5.35 -9.95
C LYS A 84 -11.54 -6.77 -10.09
N GLN A 85 -10.54 -6.99 -10.93
CA GLN A 85 -9.92 -8.31 -11.07
C GLN A 85 -9.19 -8.72 -9.79
N PHE A 86 -8.34 -7.83 -9.27
CA PHE A 86 -7.61 -8.01 -8.01
C PHE A 86 -8.53 -8.40 -6.85
N LEU A 87 -9.62 -7.67 -6.63
CA LEU A 87 -10.56 -7.95 -5.54
C LEU A 87 -11.40 -9.23 -5.75
N ASN A 88 -11.51 -9.71 -6.98
CA ASN A 88 -12.21 -10.98 -7.30
C ASN A 88 -11.21 -12.15 -7.49
N GLY A 89 -9.92 -11.91 -7.29
CA GLY A 89 -8.88 -12.93 -7.41
C GLY A 89 -9.05 -14.03 -6.35
N PRO A 90 -8.53 -15.24 -6.63
CA PRO A 90 -8.54 -16.31 -5.63
C PRO A 90 -7.73 -15.88 -4.40
N VAL A 91 -8.33 -15.99 -3.23
CA VAL A 91 -7.67 -15.74 -1.95
C VAL A 91 -6.66 -16.87 -1.71
N VAL A 92 -5.38 -16.61 -1.98
CA VAL A 92 -4.28 -17.57 -1.74
C VAL A 92 -3.88 -17.53 -0.27
N LYS A 93 -3.70 -18.71 0.36
CA LYS A 93 -3.34 -18.81 1.78
C LYS A 93 -1.85 -18.51 1.99
N SER A 94 -1.53 -17.97 3.16
CA SER A 94 -0.16 -17.57 3.56
C SER A 94 0.91 -18.65 3.42
N GLU A 95 0.62 -19.92 3.74
CA GLU A 95 1.61 -21.01 3.59
C GLU A 95 1.99 -21.27 2.12
N GLU A 96 1.05 -21.15 1.19
CA GLU A 96 1.31 -21.34 -0.25
C GLU A 96 2.15 -20.17 -0.78
N VAL A 97 1.92 -18.98 -0.23
CA VAL A 97 2.61 -17.73 -0.59
C VAL A 97 4.05 -17.72 -0.08
N TRP A 98 4.30 -18.12 1.17
CA TRP A 98 5.68 -18.23 1.69
C TRP A 98 6.54 -19.18 0.85
N ASN A 99 5.95 -20.32 0.45
CA ASN A 99 6.62 -21.31 -0.39
C ASN A 99 6.84 -20.85 -1.84
N ALA A 100 6.03 -19.92 -2.34
CA ALA A 100 6.18 -19.31 -3.67
C ALA A 100 7.13 -18.10 -3.63
N SER A 101 7.03 -17.25 -2.60
CA SER A 101 7.85 -16.05 -2.38
C SER A 101 9.31 -16.36 -2.11
N SER A 102 9.62 -17.52 -1.51
CA SER A 102 11.01 -17.96 -1.29
C SER A 102 11.72 -18.42 -2.57
N ARG A 103 11.04 -18.38 -3.72
CA ARG A 103 11.61 -18.55 -5.07
C ARG A 103 11.62 -17.17 -5.75
N GLU A 104 12.66 -16.37 -5.53
CA GLU A 104 12.73 -15.02 -6.10
C GLU A 104 13.02 -15.01 -7.62
N GLU A 105 12.49 -13.96 -8.27
CA GLU A 105 12.74 -13.44 -9.64
C GLU A 105 11.75 -13.75 -10.79
N ASP A 106 10.46 -13.96 -10.53
CA ASP A 106 9.47 -13.95 -11.62
C ASP A 106 8.20 -13.13 -11.32
N SER A 107 7.52 -12.72 -12.40
CA SER A 107 6.25 -11.99 -12.34
C SER A 107 5.12 -12.79 -11.69
N GLU A 108 5.30 -14.11 -11.53
CA GLU A 108 4.31 -15.00 -10.95
C GLU A 108 4.36 -14.96 -9.41
N GLY A 109 5.56 -14.92 -8.82
CA GLY A 109 5.76 -14.59 -7.41
C GLY A 109 5.20 -13.21 -7.03
N PHE A 110 5.28 -12.24 -7.95
CA PHE A 110 4.70 -10.91 -7.77
C PHE A 110 3.17 -10.95 -7.63
N GLU A 111 2.47 -11.56 -8.59
CA GLU A 111 1.01 -11.60 -8.60
C GLU A 111 0.46 -12.42 -7.44
N THR A 112 1.13 -13.53 -7.09
CA THR A 112 0.74 -14.35 -5.93
C THR A 112 0.90 -13.61 -4.60
N SER A 113 1.95 -12.80 -4.44
CA SER A 113 2.13 -11.93 -3.26
C SER A 113 1.01 -10.89 -3.16
N VAL A 114 0.68 -10.23 -4.28
CA VAL A 114 -0.41 -9.24 -4.31
C VAL A 114 -1.75 -9.91 -4.02
N ASP A 115 -2.07 -11.07 -4.61
CA ASP A 115 -3.35 -11.76 -4.38
C ASP A 115 -3.54 -12.21 -2.93
N SER A 116 -2.45 -12.55 -2.23
CA SER A 116 -2.50 -12.98 -0.84
C SER A 116 -2.72 -11.84 0.16
N ILE A 117 -2.42 -10.60 -0.21
CA ILE A 117 -2.45 -9.49 0.75
C ILE A 117 -3.86 -9.23 1.30
N VAL A 118 -4.88 -9.50 0.50
CA VAL A 118 -6.28 -9.39 0.92
C VAL A 118 -6.56 -10.39 2.05
N TYR A 119 -6.05 -11.62 1.93
CA TYR A 119 -6.16 -12.62 3.00
C TYR A 119 -5.47 -12.16 4.27
N LEU A 120 -4.23 -11.68 4.15
CA LEU A 120 -3.42 -11.23 5.28
C LEU A 120 -4.13 -10.10 6.05
N MET A 121 -4.67 -9.11 5.34
CA MET A 121 -5.40 -7.99 5.95
C MET A 121 -6.71 -8.42 6.62
N MET A 122 -7.37 -9.48 6.14
CA MET A 122 -8.67 -9.93 6.64
C MET A 122 -8.58 -10.98 7.77
N ASN A 123 -7.51 -11.78 7.85
CA ASN A 123 -7.47 -12.95 8.72
C ASN A 123 -6.41 -12.91 9.85
N LYS A 124 -5.47 -11.96 9.84
CA LYS A 124 -4.45 -11.85 10.90
C LYS A 124 -5.06 -11.57 12.29
N SER A 125 -6.21 -10.89 12.35
CA SER A 125 -6.91 -10.57 13.61
C SER A 125 -7.67 -11.74 14.27
N ARG A 126 -7.56 -12.99 13.78
CA ARG A 126 -8.19 -14.16 14.41
C ARG A 126 -7.22 -15.15 15.09
N VAL A 127 -5.92 -14.90 15.02
CA VAL A 127 -4.87 -15.77 15.62
C VAL A 127 -4.28 -15.12 16.88
N VAL A 128 -5.08 -14.40 17.66
CA VAL A 128 -4.69 -13.98 19.01
C VAL A 128 -5.53 -14.77 20.00
N GLY A 129 -5.16 -16.04 20.17
CA GLY A 129 -5.46 -16.81 21.38
C GLY A 129 -4.36 -16.53 22.38
N GLU A 130 -4.73 -15.91 23.50
CA GLU A 130 -4.07 -15.95 24.80
C GLU A 130 -2.52 -16.05 24.81
N GLU A 131 -1.88 -14.88 24.87
CA GLU A 131 -0.52 -14.56 25.37
C GLU A 131 0.20 -13.64 24.37
N GLU A 132 0.12 -12.33 24.63
CA GLU A 132 1.16 -11.31 24.37
C GLU A 132 0.49 -9.93 24.44
N LYS A 133 0.25 -9.45 25.67
CA LYS A 133 0.04 -8.02 25.96
C LYS A 133 1.41 -7.35 26.15
N GLU A 134 2.33 -7.40 25.19
CA GLU A 134 3.54 -6.53 25.25
C GLU A 134 4.39 -6.48 23.97
N LYS A 135 3.81 -6.33 22.76
CA LYS A 135 4.61 -6.05 21.54
C LYS A 135 3.98 -5.05 20.56
N ASP A 136 3.14 -4.13 21.05
CA ASP A 136 2.60 -3.01 20.25
C ASP A 136 3.61 -1.87 20.07
N LEU A 137 4.82 -2.18 19.59
CA LEU A 137 5.79 -1.18 19.17
C LEU A 137 6.38 -1.62 17.84
N CYS A 138 5.92 -1.00 16.75
CA CYS A 138 6.73 -0.87 15.54
C CYS A 138 8.11 -0.36 15.96
N PRO A 139 9.23 -1.01 15.60
CA PRO A 139 10.55 -0.48 15.88
C PRO A 139 10.82 0.64 14.87
N PHE A 140 10.23 1.80 15.09
CA PHE A 140 10.84 3.03 14.62
C PHE A 140 12.02 3.25 15.58
N GLU A 141 13.18 2.69 15.25
CA GLU A 141 14.40 2.95 15.99
C GLU A 141 14.57 4.48 16.11
N ASN A 142 14.57 4.90 17.37
CA ASN A 142 14.66 6.28 17.78
C ASN A 142 16.03 6.80 17.31
N LEU A 143 16.06 7.71 16.33
CA LEU A 143 17.29 8.29 15.76
C LEU A 143 18.19 9.01 16.79
N ASN A 144 17.75 9.10 18.05
CA ASN A 144 18.51 9.65 19.17
C ASN A 144 19.38 8.62 19.91
N ASP A 145 19.23 7.31 19.68
CA ASP A 145 20.10 6.30 20.34
C ASP A 145 21.43 6.09 19.60
N GLN A 146 21.58 6.58 18.37
CA GLN A 146 22.85 6.52 17.61
C GLN A 146 23.86 7.64 17.95
N LEU A 147 23.54 8.57 18.85
CA LEU A 147 24.48 9.61 19.31
C LEU A 147 25.02 9.41 20.74
N GLY A 148 24.63 8.33 21.43
CA GLY A 148 25.10 8.00 22.78
C GLY A 148 26.51 7.38 22.86
N PHE A 149 27.15 7.06 21.74
CA PHE A 149 28.39 6.27 21.70
C PHE A 149 29.71 7.07 21.76
N LEU A 150 29.68 8.36 22.13
CA LEU A 150 30.91 9.20 22.18
C LEU A 150 31.35 9.72 23.54
N PHE A 151 30.62 9.50 24.64
CA PHE A 151 31.11 9.91 25.96
C PHE A 151 30.80 8.86 27.04
N GLY A 152 31.79 8.03 27.33
CA GLY A 152 31.78 7.12 28.48
C GLY A 152 31.83 7.85 29.83
N PRO A 153 31.47 7.18 30.93
CA PRO A 153 31.31 7.81 32.24
C PRO A 153 32.68 8.17 32.85
N GLN A 154 32.94 9.47 33.00
CA GLN A 154 34.01 9.97 33.86
C GLN A 154 33.48 10.08 35.29
N ASN A 155 34.14 9.35 36.20
CA ASN A 155 33.92 9.40 37.63
C ASN A 155 34.38 10.74 38.24
N SER A 156 33.61 11.22 39.21
CA SER A 156 33.99 12.09 40.33
C SER A 156 34.55 13.50 40.02
N LEU A 157 33.85 14.52 40.51
CA LEU A 157 34.43 15.52 41.42
C LEU A 157 33.32 16.33 42.09
N ARG A 158 33.45 16.47 43.42
CA ARG A 158 32.73 17.43 44.26
C ARG A 158 33.15 18.85 43.89
N PHE A 159 32.20 19.77 43.88
CA PHE A 159 32.25 21.06 44.60
C PHE A 159 30.82 21.47 44.97
#